data_AF-A0AAD4RV85-F1
#
_entry.id   AF-A0AAD4RV85-F1
#
_cell.length_a   1.000
_cell.length_b   1.000
_cell.length_c   1.000
_cell.angle_alpha   90.00
_cell.angle_beta   90.00
_cell.angle_gamma   90.00
#
_symmetry.space_group_name_H-M   'P 1'
#
loop_
_entity.id
_entity.type
_entity.pdbx_description
1 polymer ?
#
loop_
_entity_poly.entity_id
_entity_poly.type
_entity_poly.pdbx_seq_one_letter_code
_entity_poly.pdbx_strand_id
1 'polypeptide(L)'
;MKTSRINHLFATLICISAFIERNYNPIPGDKCGSCPTWCNSKCSSIGLFMVQNKCRIVRADMDCQCCCSKVAPTGPSPTTTPFSPGELENVCTAEQKSILIPREQSRDCLFNPLCEAKCKELGRSNGRSECWGSSRDFKEGSYRWYEQCCCRDMLPPPSVDVAPWT
;
A
#
# COMPACT_ATOMS: atom_id res chain seq x y z
N MET A 1 -35.20 -21.14 -13.76
CA MET A 1 -34.72 -19.74 -13.88
C MET A 1 -33.49 -19.60 -12.99
N LYS A 2 -32.31 -19.37 -13.59
CA LYS A 2 -31.02 -19.33 -12.87
C LYS A 2 -30.83 -17.96 -12.24
N THR A 3 -30.83 -17.90 -10.92
CA THR A 3 -30.49 -16.72 -10.12
C THR A 3 -28.99 -16.45 -10.26
N SER A 4 -28.65 -15.48 -11.09
CA SER A 4 -27.26 -15.03 -11.28
C SER A 4 -26.80 -14.30 -10.03
N ARG A 5 -25.86 -14.91 -9.28
CA ARG A 5 -25.17 -14.27 -8.17
C ARG A 5 -24.21 -13.25 -8.77
N ILE A 6 -24.56 -11.97 -8.70
CA ILE A 6 -23.63 -10.87 -8.94
C ILE A 6 -22.65 -10.90 -7.77
N ASN A 7 -21.45 -11.45 -8.01
CA ASN A 7 -20.31 -11.28 -7.13
C ASN A 7 -19.99 -9.78 -7.09
N HIS A 8 -20.44 -9.10 -6.04
CA HIS A 8 -19.92 -7.80 -5.64
C HIS A 8 -18.44 -8.00 -5.28
N LEU A 9 -17.57 -7.95 -6.29
CA LEU A 9 -16.18 -7.58 -6.13
C LEU A 9 -16.17 -6.16 -5.58
N PHE A 10 -16.18 -6.02 -4.26
CA PHE A 10 -15.66 -4.83 -3.62
C PHE A 10 -14.16 -4.79 -3.95
N ALA A 11 -13.84 -4.17 -5.09
CA ALA A 11 -12.49 -3.75 -5.38
C ALA A 11 -12.16 -2.62 -4.41
N THR A 12 -11.78 -2.98 -3.18
CA THR A 12 -11.05 -2.08 -2.30
C THR A 12 -9.77 -1.75 -3.07
N LEU A 13 -9.75 -0.58 -3.71
CA LEU A 13 -8.57 -0.09 -4.42
C LEU A 13 -7.56 0.34 -3.35
N ILE A 14 -6.89 -0.64 -2.75
CA ILE A 14 -5.78 -0.38 -1.85
C ILE A 14 -4.60 0.06 -2.70
N CYS A 15 -3.70 0.89 -2.16
CA CYS A 15 -2.59 1.45 -2.92
C CYS A 15 -1.65 0.37 -3.44
N ILE A 16 -1.84 0.00 -4.71
CA ILE A 16 -1.19 -1.17 -5.32
C ILE A 16 0.34 -1.00 -5.41
N SER A 17 0.88 0.23 -5.41
CA SER A 17 2.33 0.45 -5.53
C SER A 17 2.95 1.06 -4.27
N ALA A 18 2.60 2.30 -3.91
CA ALA A 18 3.16 2.92 -2.72
C ALA A 18 2.12 3.80 -2.01
N PHE A 19 2.11 3.68 -0.69
CA PHE A 19 1.37 4.51 0.23
C PHE A 19 2.33 5.45 0.95
N ILE A 20 2.00 6.74 0.99
CA ILE A 20 2.83 7.75 1.63
C ILE A 20 1.97 8.60 2.54
N GLU A 21 2.37 8.75 3.80
CA GLU A 21 1.70 9.58 4.78
C GLU A 21 2.63 10.65 5.32
N ARG A 22 2.07 11.82 5.60
CA ARG A 22 2.75 12.91 6.30
C ARG A 22 1.82 13.50 7.34
N ASN A 23 2.25 13.46 8.59
CA ASN A 23 1.59 14.14 9.70
C ASN A 23 2.26 15.52 9.88
N TYR A 24 1.51 16.58 9.63
CA TYR A 24 1.94 17.97 9.76
C TYR A 24 1.68 18.47 11.17
N ASN A 25 2.73 18.95 11.83
CA ASN A 25 2.66 19.66 13.11
C ASN A 25 3.66 20.83 13.08
N PRO A 26 3.23 22.10 13.18
CA PRO A 26 1.84 22.55 13.28
C PRO A 26 1.07 22.40 11.95
N ILE A 27 -0.27 22.45 12.02
CA ILE A 27 -1.15 22.45 10.83
C ILE A 27 -0.84 23.67 9.94
N PRO A 28 -0.63 23.49 8.63
CA PRO A 28 -0.47 24.60 7.68
C PRO A 28 -1.67 25.54 7.63
N GLY A 29 -1.43 26.81 7.32
CA GLY A 29 -2.51 27.82 7.21
C GLY A 29 -3.55 27.51 6.13
N ASP A 30 -3.14 26.82 5.06
CA ASP A 30 -4.01 26.36 3.97
C ASP A 30 -4.69 25.00 4.26
N LYS A 31 -4.45 24.43 5.44
CA LYS A 31 -4.97 23.12 5.85
C LYS A 31 -4.74 22.09 4.73
N CYS A 32 -5.81 21.41 4.30
CA CYS A 32 -5.80 20.37 3.29
C CYS A 32 -5.46 20.84 1.87
N GLY A 33 -5.40 22.16 1.60
CA GLY A 33 -5.13 22.70 0.28
C GLY A 33 -3.80 22.24 -0.32
N SER A 34 -2.79 21.99 0.53
CA SER A 34 -1.46 21.56 0.11
C SER A 34 -1.33 20.06 -0.15
N CYS A 35 -2.23 19.21 0.35
CA CYS A 35 -2.09 17.75 0.23
C CYS A 35 -2.01 17.26 -1.23
N PRO A 36 -2.86 17.71 -2.18
CA PRO A 36 -2.79 17.24 -3.56
C PRO A 36 -1.45 17.58 -4.23
N THR A 37 -0.97 18.83 -4.08
CA THR A 37 0.31 19.28 -4.65
C THR A 37 1.48 18.54 -4.02
N TRP A 38 1.46 18.36 -2.69
CA TRP A 38 2.47 17.60 -1.98
C TRP A 38 2.50 16.13 -2.41
N CYS A 39 1.33 15.47 -2.49
CA CYS A 39 1.23 14.09 -2.93
C CYS A 39 1.72 13.90 -4.36
N ASN A 40 1.36 14.82 -5.27
CA ASN A 40 1.84 14.78 -6.65
C ASN A 40 3.36 14.89 -6.72
N SER A 41 3.93 15.88 -6.03
CA SER A 41 5.39 16.08 -5.95
C SER A 41 6.08 14.84 -5.37
N LYS A 42 5.54 14.26 -4.29
CA LYS A 42 6.18 13.13 -3.63
C LYS A 42 6.12 11.85 -4.45
N CYS A 43 4.97 11.50 -5.03
CA CYS A 43 4.86 10.37 -5.95
C CYS A 43 5.81 10.57 -7.15
N SER A 44 5.86 11.77 -7.73
CA SER A 44 6.73 12.06 -8.88
C SER A 44 8.21 11.93 -8.53
N SER A 45 8.64 12.34 -7.33
CA SER A 45 10.04 12.21 -6.88
C SER A 45 10.55 10.75 -6.85
N ILE A 46 9.63 9.78 -6.70
CA ILE A 46 9.94 8.34 -6.70
C ILE A 46 9.59 7.66 -8.02
N GLY A 47 9.25 8.43 -9.05
CA GLY A 47 8.94 7.92 -10.39
C GLY A 47 7.55 7.28 -10.49
N LEU A 48 6.60 7.67 -9.64
CA LEU A 48 5.23 7.19 -9.63
C LEU A 48 4.23 8.31 -9.91
N PHE A 49 3.03 7.95 -10.35
CA PHE A 49 1.90 8.87 -10.51
C PHE A 49 1.05 8.90 -9.24
N MET A 50 0.62 10.08 -8.82
CA MET A 50 -0.42 10.19 -7.78
C MET A 50 -1.76 9.73 -8.37
N VAL A 51 -2.35 8.71 -7.77
CA VAL A 51 -3.68 8.19 -8.12
C VAL A 51 -4.76 8.78 -7.22
N GLN A 52 -4.42 8.96 -5.95
CA GLN A 52 -5.34 9.46 -4.93
C GLN A 52 -4.58 10.21 -3.85
N ASN A 53 -5.24 11.18 -3.24
CA ASN A 53 -4.81 11.78 -1.99
C ASN A 53 -6.02 11.93 -1.06
N LYS A 54 -5.79 11.94 0.25
CA LYS A 54 -6.74 12.51 1.20
C LYS A 54 -6.01 13.33 2.24
N CYS A 55 -6.79 14.17 2.88
CA CYS A 55 -6.41 14.97 4.01
C CYS A 55 -7.36 14.69 5.17
N ARG A 56 -6.82 14.62 6.38
CA ARG A 56 -7.61 14.70 7.61
C ARG A 56 -6.93 15.62 8.61
N ILE A 57 -7.71 16.24 9.48
CA ILE A 57 -7.21 17.03 10.61
C ILE A 57 -7.44 16.19 11.87
N VAL A 58 -6.36 15.85 12.56
CA VAL A 58 -6.39 15.05 13.78
C VAL A 58 -5.84 15.91 14.91
N ARG A 59 -6.74 16.45 15.74
CA ARG A 59 -6.39 17.37 16.84
C ARG A 59 -5.61 18.60 16.33
N ALA A 60 -4.35 18.75 16.73
CA ALA A 60 -3.45 19.84 16.35
C ALA A 60 -2.54 19.48 15.17
N ASP A 61 -2.77 18.31 14.56
CA ASP A 61 -2.01 17.79 13.43
C ASP A 61 -2.89 17.67 12.19
N MET A 62 -2.28 17.70 11.00
CA MET A 62 -2.96 17.40 9.73
C MET A 62 -2.24 16.26 9.03
N ASP A 63 -2.99 15.24 8.59
CA ASP A 63 -2.44 14.10 7.87
C ASP A 63 -2.80 14.18 6.40
N CYS A 64 -1.78 14.34 5.56
CA CYS A 64 -1.89 14.09 4.14
C CYS A 64 -1.48 12.64 3.88
N GLN A 65 -2.25 11.95 3.07
CA GLN A 65 -1.98 10.58 2.65
C GLN A 65 -2.08 10.49 1.13
N CYS A 66 -1.16 9.76 0.52
CA CYS A 66 -1.00 9.64 -0.93
C CYS A 66 -1.00 8.19 -1.35
N CYS A 67 -1.68 7.95 -2.46
CA CYS A 67 -1.62 6.71 -3.19
C CYS A 67 -0.85 6.93 -4.48
N CYS A 68 0.29 6.28 -4.62
CA CYS A 68 1.14 6.37 -5.80
C CYS A 68 1.08 5.06 -6.60
N SER A 69 1.14 5.14 -7.93
CA SER A 69 1.11 3.99 -8.84
C SER A 69 2.14 4.12 -9.97
N LYS A 70 2.63 2.98 -10.48
CA LYS A 70 3.46 2.93 -11.69
C LYS A 70 2.66 3.27 -12.96
N VAL A 71 1.34 3.11 -12.91
CA VAL A 71 0.44 3.36 -14.04
C VAL A 71 -0.21 4.73 -13.88
N ALA A 72 -0.18 5.53 -14.94
CA ALA A 72 -0.84 6.82 -14.97
C ALA A 72 -2.37 6.68 -14.82
N PRO A 73 -3.05 7.59 -14.09
CA PRO A 73 -4.50 7.59 -14.00
C PRO A 73 -5.12 7.75 -15.40
N THR A 74 -5.81 6.73 -15.89
CA THR A 74 -6.54 6.74 -17.16
C THR A 74 -8.02 7.00 -16.87
N GLY A 75 -8.38 8.24 -16.55
CA GLY A 75 -9.76 8.66 -16.31
C GLY A 75 -9.97 9.49 -15.03
N PRO A 76 -11.22 9.95 -14.77
CA PRO A 76 -11.54 10.69 -13.55
C PRO A 76 -11.25 9.83 -12.32
N SER A 77 -10.59 10.41 -11.30
CA SER A 77 -10.20 9.68 -10.08
C SER A 77 -11.38 8.90 -9.49
N PRO A 78 -11.26 7.59 -9.26
CA PRO A 78 -12.30 6.82 -8.58
C PRO A 78 -12.53 7.41 -7.18
N THR A 79 -13.81 7.65 -6.85
CA THR A 79 -14.21 8.09 -5.53
C THR A 79 -14.37 6.87 -4.64
N THR A 80 -13.46 6.66 -3.68
CA THR A 80 -13.60 5.57 -2.70
C THR A 80 -13.07 5.94 -1.31
N THR A 81 -13.90 5.71 -0.28
CA THR A 81 -13.73 5.91 1.18
C THR A 81 -13.14 4.66 1.88
N PRO A 82 -12.72 4.73 3.17
CA PRO A 82 -12.07 5.82 3.89
C PRO A 82 -10.56 5.54 4.02
N PHE A 83 -9.78 6.59 4.25
CA PHE A 83 -8.38 6.45 4.62
C PHE A 83 -8.29 6.07 6.09
N SER A 84 -7.62 4.97 6.40
CA SER A 84 -7.56 4.41 7.75
C SER A 84 -6.90 5.37 8.74
N PRO A 85 -7.42 5.45 9.99
CA PRO A 85 -6.86 6.27 11.05
C PRO A 85 -5.39 5.89 11.25
N GLY A 86 -4.55 6.91 11.47
CA GLY A 86 -3.10 6.77 11.47
C GLY A 86 -2.61 5.76 12.49
N GLU A 87 -2.30 4.57 12.00
CA GLU A 87 -1.47 3.52 12.54
C GLU A 87 -1.18 2.60 11.36
N LEU A 88 -0.02 1.94 11.35
CA LEU A 88 0.43 1.05 10.29
C LEU A 88 -0.53 -0.16 10.22
N GLU A 89 -1.67 0.00 9.56
CA GLU A 89 -2.71 -1.03 9.54
C GLU A 89 -2.22 -2.21 8.70
N ASN A 90 -2.39 -3.42 9.25
CA ASN A 90 -1.93 -4.61 8.59
C ASN A 90 -2.78 -4.90 7.36
N VAL A 91 -2.21 -4.72 6.16
CA VAL A 91 -2.92 -4.94 4.88
C VAL A 91 -3.09 -6.42 4.53
N CYS A 92 -2.57 -7.33 5.36
CA CYS A 92 -2.64 -8.77 5.18
C CYS A 92 -3.96 -9.36 5.75
N THR A 93 -4.43 -10.46 5.16
CA THR A 93 -5.56 -11.21 5.73
C THR A 93 -5.14 -11.95 7.00
N ALA A 94 -6.10 -12.42 7.80
CA ALA A 94 -5.84 -13.10 9.06
C ALA A 94 -5.01 -14.40 8.88
N GLU A 95 -5.11 -15.03 7.72
CA GLU A 95 -4.40 -16.26 7.36
C GLU A 95 -2.98 -15.99 6.82
N GLN A 96 -2.64 -14.74 6.55
CA GLN A 96 -1.34 -14.34 6.03
C GLN A 96 -0.42 -13.92 7.16
N LYS A 97 0.85 -14.34 7.07
CA LYS A 97 1.89 -13.85 7.97
C LYS A 97 2.41 -12.51 7.46
N SER A 98 2.17 -11.47 8.25
CA SER A 98 2.70 -10.12 8.00
C SER A 98 4.17 -10.04 8.40
N ILE A 99 5.00 -9.49 7.51
CA ILE A 99 6.39 -9.11 7.78
C ILE A 99 6.53 -7.63 7.44
N LEU A 100 7.15 -6.87 8.33
CA LEU A 100 7.50 -5.48 8.07
C LEU A 100 9.02 -5.34 7.92
N ILE A 101 9.46 -4.93 6.74
CA ILE A 101 10.88 -4.80 6.40
C ILE A 101 11.24 -3.32 6.36
N PRO A 102 12.11 -2.81 7.25
CA PRO A 102 12.56 -1.41 7.17
C PRO A 102 13.37 -1.18 5.89
N ARG A 103 13.20 0.01 5.30
CA ARG A 103 13.90 0.46 4.08
C ARG A 103 14.57 1.79 4.35
N GLU A 104 15.75 1.99 3.80
CA GLU A 104 16.46 3.27 3.90
C GLU A 104 15.85 4.31 2.96
N GLN A 105 15.48 3.88 1.74
CA GLN A 105 14.94 4.77 0.73
C GLN A 105 13.58 4.32 0.21
N SER A 106 12.78 5.33 -0.14
CA SER A 106 11.48 5.19 -0.80
C SER A 106 11.48 4.34 -2.07
N ARG A 107 12.61 4.31 -2.80
CA ARG A 107 12.76 3.57 -4.05
C ARG A 107 13.05 2.09 -3.81
N ASP A 108 13.61 1.75 -2.67
CA ASP A 108 14.08 0.39 -2.43
C ASP A 108 12.93 -0.61 -2.40
N CYS A 109 11.78 -0.24 -1.84
CA CYS A 109 10.60 -1.11 -1.85
C CYS A 109 10.04 -1.35 -3.27
N LEU A 110 10.21 -0.39 -4.19
CA LEU A 110 9.61 -0.44 -5.53
C LEU A 110 10.47 -1.16 -6.56
N PHE A 111 11.79 -1.02 -6.41
CA PHE A 111 12.78 -1.48 -7.38
C PHE A 111 13.66 -2.61 -6.87
N ASN A 112 13.71 -2.83 -5.55
CA ASN A 112 14.45 -3.92 -4.93
C ASN A 112 13.60 -4.68 -3.88
N PRO A 113 12.41 -5.20 -4.25
CA PRO A 113 11.47 -5.78 -3.30
C PRO A 113 12.06 -7.01 -2.59
N LEU A 114 11.91 -7.08 -1.27
CA LEU A 114 12.43 -8.17 -0.45
C LEU A 114 11.37 -9.18 -0.01
N CYS A 115 10.08 -8.89 -0.20
CA CYS A 115 9.00 -9.76 0.28
C CYS A 115 9.11 -11.21 -0.20
N GLU A 116 9.46 -11.43 -1.47
CA GLU A 116 9.58 -12.80 -2.01
C GLU A 116 10.66 -13.61 -1.29
N ALA A 117 11.85 -13.02 -1.11
CA ALA A 117 12.95 -13.67 -0.40
C ALA A 117 12.60 -13.91 1.08
N LYS A 118 12.01 -12.91 1.75
CA LYS A 118 11.63 -13.02 3.16
C LYS A 118 10.49 -13.99 3.41
N CYS A 119 9.52 -14.10 2.51
CA CYS A 119 8.51 -15.15 2.62
C CYS A 119 9.11 -16.54 2.41
N LYS A 120 10.07 -16.70 1.48
CA LYS A 120 10.75 -17.99 1.25
C LYS A 120 11.59 -18.47 2.44
N GLU A 121 12.25 -17.57 3.16
CA GLU A 121 12.93 -17.88 4.43
C GLU A 121 11.97 -18.52 5.46
N LEU A 122 10.66 -18.27 5.33
CA LEU A 122 9.62 -18.84 6.18
C LEU A 122 8.90 -20.05 5.56
N GLY A 123 9.36 -20.57 4.41
CA GLY A 123 8.68 -21.64 3.68
C GLY A 123 7.34 -21.20 3.05
N ARG A 124 7.16 -19.90 2.81
CA ARG A 124 5.92 -19.29 2.31
C ARG A 124 6.15 -18.60 0.96
N SER A 125 5.06 -18.29 0.27
CA SER A 125 5.07 -17.46 -0.95
C SER A 125 4.62 -16.04 -0.65
N ASN A 126 5.12 -15.06 -1.41
CA ASN A 126 4.60 -13.70 -1.32
C ASN A 126 3.18 -13.65 -1.91
N GLY A 127 2.20 -13.31 -1.08
CA GLY A 127 0.83 -13.10 -1.51
C GLY A 127 0.55 -11.65 -1.92
N ARG A 128 1.18 -10.70 -1.22
CA ARG A 128 1.02 -9.26 -1.44
C ARG A 128 2.16 -8.49 -0.81
N SER A 129 2.57 -7.40 -1.45
CA SER A 129 3.54 -6.43 -0.92
C SER A 129 3.01 -5.02 -1.05
N GLU A 130 3.22 -4.19 -0.04
CA GLU A 130 2.91 -2.76 -0.07
C GLU A 130 4.07 -1.94 0.47
N CYS A 131 4.41 -0.87 -0.25
CA CYS A 131 5.43 0.07 0.21
C CYS A 131 4.78 1.19 0.99
N TRP A 132 5.28 1.46 2.19
CA TRP A 132 4.75 2.47 3.07
C TRP A 132 5.84 3.45 3.50
N GLY A 133 5.58 4.74 3.37
CA GLY A 133 6.45 5.80 3.87
C GLY A 133 5.69 6.73 4.80
N SER A 134 6.19 6.97 6.00
CA SER A 134 5.58 7.93 6.92
C SER A 134 6.59 8.90 7.51
N SER A 135 6.18 10.15 7.65
CA SER A 135 6.93 11.21 8.30
C SER A 135 6.02 11.93 9.28
N ARG A 136 6.54 12.16 10.48
CA ARG A 136 6.03 13.16 11.41
C ARG A 136 6.98 14.37 11.39
N ASP A 137 6.45 15.56 11.61
CA ASP A 137 7.23 16.74 12.04
C ASP A 137 7.83 17.64 10.94
N PHE A 138 7.33 17.58 9.70
CA PHE A 138 7.61 18.55 8.62
C PHE A 138 9.08 18.71 8.17
N LYS A 139 10.08 18.15 8.84
CA LYS A 139 11.47 18.18 8.35
C LYS A 139 11.58 17.21 7.17
N GLU A 140 11.52 17.78 5.99
CA GLU A 140 11.79 17.16 4.70
C GLU A 140 13.10 16.35 4.79
N GLY A 141 13.00 15.06 5.12
CA GLY A 141 14.17 14.21 5.31
C GLY A 141 13.99 12.95 6.17
N SER A 142 13.05 12.90 7.12
CA SER A 142 12.94 11.77 8.07
C SER A 142 11.80 10.80 7.80
N TYR A 143 11.56 10.43 6.54
CA TYR A 143 10.59 9.38 6.25
C TYR A 143 11.12 8.04 6.72
N ARG A 144 10.32 7.32 7.50
CA ARG A 144 10.53 5.89 7.74
C ARG A 144 9.83 5.12 6.64
N TRP A 145 10.60 4.35 5.89
CA TRP A 145 10.09 3.51 4.83
C TRP A 145 10.05 2.06 5.28
N TYR A 146 9.00 1.38 4.88
CA TYR A 146 8.80 -0.02 5.14
C TYR A 146 8.24 -0.71 3.89
N GLU A 147 8.63 -1.96 3.70
CA GLU A 147 7.98 -2.88 2.79
C GLU A 147 7.18 -3.87 3.65
N GLN A 148 5.86 -3.81 3.56
CA GLN A 148 4.97 -4.75 4.24
C GLN A 148 4.67 -5.92 3.33
N CYS A 149 4.94 -7.13 3.82
CA CYS A 149 4.80 -8.38 3.08
C CYS A 149 3.72 -9.24 3.72
N CYS A 150 2.81 -9.76 2.89
CA CYS A 150 1.81 -10.72 3.29
C CYS A 150 2.18 -12.09 2.75
N CYS A 151 2.82 -12.90 3.59
CA CYS A 151 3.28 -14.24 3.23
C CYS A 151 2.17 -15.27 3.43
N ARG A 152 1.80 -15.99 2.37
CA ARG A 152 0.81 -17.07 2.40
C ARG A 152 1.50 -18.42 2.30
N ASP A 153 0.85 -19.46 2.81
CA ASP A 153 1.34 -20.82 2.64
C ASP A 153 1.53 -21.14 1.16
N MET A 154 2.61 -21.87 0.84
CA MET A 154 2.74 -22.42 -0.50
C MET A 154 1.62 -23.42 -0.69
N LEU A 155 0.77 -23.21 -1.69
CA LEU A 155 -0.14 -24.27 -2.11
C LEU A 155 0.74 -25.47 -2.47
N PRO A 156 0.45 -26.68 -1.97
CA PRO A 156 1.16 -27.85 -2.42
C PRO A 156 1.06 -27.91 -3.95
N PRO A 157 2.12 -28.35 -4.65
CA PRO A 157 2.04 -28.56 -6.09
C PRO A 157 0.79 -29.40 -6.36
N PRO A 158 0.02 -29.12 -7.44
CA PRO A 158 -1.14 -29.91 -7.78
C PRO A 158 -0.70 -31.38 -7.76
N SER A 159 -1.34 -32.19 -6.92
CA SER A 159 -1.05 -33.60 -6.85
C SER A 159 -1.12 -34.14 -8.26
N VAL A 160 -0.03 -34.75 -8.73
CA VAL A 160 -0.07 -35.57 -9.94
C VAL A 160 -0.96 -36.73 -9.53
N ASP A 161 -2.26 -36.62 -9.79
CA ASP A 161 -3.17 -37.75 -9.74
C ASP A 161 -2.62 -38.74 -10.76
N VAL A 162 -1.82 -39.68 -10.25
CA VAL A 162 -1.46 -40.91 -10.94
C VAL A 162 -2.78 -41.61 -11.15
N ALA A 163 -3.40 -41.35 -12.30
CA ALA A 163 -4.51 -42.15 -12.79
C ALA A 163 -4.03 -43.62 -12.78
N PRO A 164 -4.69 -44.52 -12.03
CA PRO A 164 -4.41 -45.93 -12.15
C PRO A 164 -4.77 -46.35 -13.57
N TRP A 165 -3.84 -47.07 -14.19
CA TRP A 165 -3.95 -47.64 -15.50
C TRP A 165 -5.23 -48.49 -15.63
N THR A 166 -5.98 -48.29 -16.71
CA THR A 166 -6.85 -49.30 -17.34
C THR A 166 -6.78 -49.15 -18.84
#